data_AF-A0AB37TEL7-F1
#
_entry.id   AF-A0AB37TEL7-F1
#
_cell.length_a   1.000
_cell.length_b   1.000
_cell.length_c   1.000
_cell.angle_alpha   90.00
_cell.angle_beta   90.00
_cell.angle_gamma   90.00
#
_symmetry.space_group_name_H-M   'P 1'
#
loop_
_entity.id
_entity.type
_entity.pdbx_description
1 polymer ?
#
loop_
_entity_poly.entity_id
_entity_poly.type
_entity_poly.pdbx_seq_one_letter_code
_entity_poly.pdbx_strand_id
1 'polypeptide(L)' 'MSTETSPSNRSRSKKITGGRVPCMIYLPKEEVEALDKTAEETGMSRSSIIAQNYFQGKKLTSTKELTSTKED' A
#
# COMPACT_ATOMS: atom_id res chain seq x y z
N MET A 1 -39.74 23.92 -1.27
CA MET A 1 -38.57 23.36 -0.54
C MET A 1 -37.40 23.32 -1.51
N SER A 2 -36.52 24.31 -1.49
CA SER A 2 -35.36 24.39 -2.41
C SER A 2 -34.20 23.55 -1.89
N THR A 3 -33.60 22.73 -2.74
CA THR A 3 -32.44 21.87 -2.46
C THR A 3 -31.10 22.52 -2.84
N GLU A 4 -31.09 23.83 -3.11
CA GLU A 4 -29.95 24.58 -3.66
C GLU A 4 -28.74 24.63 -2.71
N THR A 5 -28.95 24.43 -1.40
CA THR A 5 -27.89 24.43 -0.38
C THR A 5 -27.49 23.03 0.09
N SER A 6 -28.13 21.98 -0.43
CA SER A 6 -27.81 20.60 -0.05
C SER A 6 -26.47 20.21 -0.66
N PRO A 7 -25.50 19.73 0.12
CA PRO A 7 -24.26 19.17 -0.41
C PRO A 7 -24.59 18.10 -1.45
N SER A 8 -23.96 18.19 -2.64
CA SER A 8 -24.09 17.14 -3.65
C SER A 8 -23.73 15.79 -3.03
N ASN A 9 -24.60 14.80 -3.20
CA ASN A 9 -24.44 13.46 -2.65
C ASN A 9 -23.17 12.84 -3.24
N ARG A 10 -22.03 13.02 -2.55
CA ARG A 10 -20.73 12.53 -3.01
C ARG A 10 -20.80 11.01 -3.04
N SER A 11 -20.83 10.44 -4.24
CA SER A 11 -20.84 9.00 -4.45
C SER A 11 -19.70 8.38 -3.64
N ARG A 12 -20.03 7.46 -2.72
CA ARG A 12 -19.02 6.71 -1.97
C ARG A 12 -18.15 5.95 -2.97
N SER A 13 -16.84 5.90 -2.71
CA SER A 13 -15.93 5.09 -3.53
C SER A 13 -16.42 3.64 -3.60
N LYS A 14 -16.41 3.07 -4.80
CA LYS A 14 -16.81 1.68 -5.02
C LYS A 14 -15.94 0.76 -4.16
N LYS A 15 -16.56 -0.24 -3.52
CA LYS A 15 -15.83 -1.28 -2.78
C LYS A 15 -14.90 -2.00 -3.76
N ILE A 16 -13.60 -1.96 -3.49
CA ILE A 16 -12.63 -2.75 -4.26
C ILE A 16 -12.85 -4.24 -3.99
N THR A 17 -12.94 -5.03 -5.06
CA THR A 17 -12.99 -6.49 -4.99
C THR A 17 -11.66 -7.00 -4.41
N GLY A 18 -11.71 -7.92 -3.43
CA GLY A 18 -10.52 -8.46 -2.76
C GLY A 18 -10.24 -7.89 -1.36
N GLY A 19 -10.91 -6.80 -0.97
CA GLY A 19 -10.84 -6.28 0.41
C GLY A 19 -9.44 -5.81 0.85
N ARG A 20 -9.31 -5.48 2.14
CA ARG A 20 -8.00 -5.20 2.75
C ARG A 20 -7.42 -6.52 3.24
N VAL A 21 -6.22 -6.87 2.78
CA VAL A 21 -5.51 -8.06 3.26
C VAL A 21 -4.72 -7.67 4.51
N PRO A 22 -4.98 -8.29 5.68
CA PRO A 22 -4.18 -8.06 6.86
C PRO A 22 -2.76 -8.60 6.63
N CYS A 23 -1.74 -7.84 7.06
CA CYS A 23 -0.34 -8.23 6.98
C CYS A 23 0.29 -8.01 8.35
N MET A 24 0.89 -9.06 8.91
CA MET A 24 1.70 -8.99 10.13
C MET A 24 3.16 -9.24 9.75
N ILE A 25 4.05 -8.36 10.19
CA ILE A 25 5.46 -8.40 9.87
C ILE A 25 6.23 -8.31 11.18
N TYR A 26 7.16 -9.22 11.37
CA TYR A 26 8.07 -9.22 12.52
C TYR A 26 9.40 -8.63 12.05
N LEU A 27 9.75 -7.49 12.63
CA LEU A 27 10.99 -6.78 12.32
C LEU A 27 11.80 -6.60 13.61
N PRO A 28 13.15 -6.63 13.52
CA PRO A 28 13.99 -6.23 14.64
C PRO A 28 13.80 -4.76 14.97
N LYS A 29 14.12 -4.37 16.21
CA LYS A 29 13.90 -3.01 16.72
C LYS A 29 14.57 -1.94 15.86
N GLU A 30 15.76 -2.22 15.36
CA GLU A 30 16.54 -1.31 14.51
C GLU A 30 15.82 -0.98 13.20
N GLU A 31 15.17 -1.97 12.58
CA GLU A 31 14.42 -1.77 11.34
C GLU A 31 13.11 -1.02 11.59
N VAL A 32 12.48 -1.22 12.76
CA VAL A 32 11.30 -0.44 13.16
C VAL A 32 11.67 1.03 13.36
N GLU A 33 12.80 1.32 14.02
CA GLU A 33 13.28 2.69 14.21
C GLU A 33 13.64 3.37 12.87
N ALA A 34 14.20 2.63 11.92
CA ALA A 34 14.44 3.14 10.58
C ALA A 34 13.13 3.50 9.85
N LEU A 35 12.10 2.65 9.94
CA LEU A 35 10.78 2.93 9.38
C LEU A 35 10.14 4.18 10.01
N ASP A 36 10.31 4.38 11.31
CA ASP A 36 9.76 5.52 12.02
C ASP A 36 10.36 6.83 11.55
N LYS A 37 11.68 6.88 11.36
CA LYS A 37 12.35 8.05 10.77
C LYS A 37 11.83 8.36 9.37
N THR A 38 11.68 7.34 8.52
CA THR A 38 11.14 7.56 7.17
C THR A 38 9.69 8.03 7.18
N ALA A 39 8.88 7.57 8.14
CA ALA A 39 7.50 8.01 8.32
C ALA A 39 7.42 9.49 8.72
N GLU A 40 8.29 9.92 9.63
CA GLU A 40 8.40 11.31 10.07
C GLU A 40 8.87 12.22 8.92
N GLU A 41 9.89 11.81 8.17
CA GLU A 41 10.44 12.58 7.05
C GLU A 41 9.45 12.74 5.88
N THR A 42 8.70 11.68 5.56
CA THR A 42 7.75 11.67 4.42
C THR A 42 6.34 12.13 4.78
N GLY A 43 6.01 12.21 6.08
CA GLY A 43 4.66 12.45 6.56
C GLY A 43 3.68 11.31 6.26
N MET A 44 4.18 10.11 5.94
CA MET A 44 3.37 8.94 5.59
C MET A 44 3.21 8.00 6.79
N SER A 45 2.15 7.19 6.80
CA SER A 45 1.99 6.16 7.82
C SER A 45 2.97 5.00 7.60
N ARG A 46 3.41 4.37 8.71
CA ARG A 46 4.21 3.13 8.68
C ARG A 46 3.62 2.07 7.74
N SER A 47 2.30 1.86 7.82
CA SER A 47 1.58 0.89 6.98
C SER A 47 1.63 1.22 5.50
N SER A 48 1.64 2.50 5.12
CA SER A 48 1.76 2.92 3.72
C SER A 48 3.15 2.65 3.17
N ILE A 49 4.19 2.95 3.96
CA ILE A 49 5.59 2.69 3.59
C ILE A 49 5.82 1.19 3.43
N ILE A 50 5.35 0.39 4.39
CA ILE A 50 5.43 -1.08 4.34
C ILE A 50 4.73 -1.63 3.09
N ALA A 51 3.50 -1.17 2.80
CA ALA A 51 2.76 -1.62 1.64
C ALA A 51 3.50 -1.27 0.34
N GLN A 52 4.05 -0.05 0.24
CA GLN A 52 4.82 0.38 -0.92
C GLN A 52 6.05 -0.51 -1.13
N ASN A 53 6.83 -0.76 -0.09
CA ASN A 53 8.02 -1.61 -0.14
C ASN A 53 7.65 -3.05 -0.56
N TYR A 54 6.58 -3.61 0.03
CA TYR A 54 6.09 -4.96 -0.32
C TYR A 54 5.69 -5.07 -1.79
N PHE A 55 4.91 -4.11 -2.31
CA PHE A 55 4.48 -4.14 -3.71
C PHE A 55 5.62 -3.84 -4.69
N GLN A 56 6.59 -3.01 -4.33
CA GLN A 56 7.79 -2.80 -5.11
C GLN A 56 8.61 -4.09 -5.21
N GLY A 57 8.83 -4.78 -4.09
CA GLY A 57 9.49 -6.10 -4.07
C GLY A 57 8.76 -7.16 -4.90
N LYS A 58 7.42 -7.24 -4.77
CA LYS A 58 6.60 -8.19 -5.54
C LYS A 58 6.67 -7.96 -7.06
N LYS A 59 6.72 -6.70 -7.51
CA LYS A 59 6.88 -6.38 -8.93
C LYS A 59 8.22 -6.89 -9.46
N LEU A 60 9.30 -6.72 -8.70
CA LEU A 60 10.64 -7.18 -9.04
C LEU A 60 10.75 -8.71 -9.12
N THR A 61 10.11 -9.44 -8.20
CA THR A 61 10.11 -10.91 -8.26
C THR A 61 9.27 -11.43 -9.42
N SER A 62 8.09 -10.84 -9.68
CA SER A 62 7.26 -11.26 -10.82
C SER A 62 7.93 -11.06 -12.19
N THR A 63 8.85 -10.10 -12.31
CA THR A 63 9.61 -9.89 -13.55
C THR A 63 10.75 -10.89 -13.70
N LYS A 64 11.39 -11.32 -12.60
CA LYS A 64 12.45 -12.34 -12.65
C LYS A 64 11.93 -13.72 -13.04
N GLU A 65 10.78 -14.14 -12.52
CA GLU A 65 10.17 -15.44 -12.84
C GLU A 65 9.78 -15.57 -14.33
N LEU A 66 9.44 -14.47 -15.00
CA LEU A 66 9.14 -14.46 -16.44
C LEU A 66 10.38 -14.55 -17.33
N THR A 67 11.55 -14.20 -16.79
CA THR A 67 12.83 -14.26 -17.52
C THR A 67 13.55 -15.59 -17.38
N SER A 68 13.28 -16.37 -16.32
CA SER A 68 13.88 -17.68 -16.09
C SER A 68 13.19 -18.84 -16.81
N THR A 69 11.99 -18.64 -17.37
CA THR A 69 11.26 -19.69 -18.13
C THR A 69 11.46 -19.60 -19.65
N LYS A 70 12.52 -18.92 -20.13
CA LYS A 70 12.83 -18.77 -21.56
C LYS A 70 14.17 -19.38 -21.98
N GLU A 71 14.84 -20.08 -21.08
CA GLU A 71 16.02 -20.88 -21.40
C GLU A 71 15.70 -22.35 -21.10
N ASP A 72 15.00 -23.01 -22.04
CA ASP A 72 15.03 -24.45 -22.32
C ASP A 72 14.46 -24.68 -23.73
#